data_AF-A0A0N0GI34-F1
#
_entry.id   AF-A0A0N0GI34-F1
#
_cell.length_a   1.000
_cell.length_b   1.000
_cell.length_c   1.000
_cell.angle_alpha   90.00
_cell.angle_beta   90.00
_cell.angle_gamma   90.00
#
_symmetry.space_group_name_H-M   'P 1'
#
loop_
_entity.id
_entity.type
_entity.pdbx_description
1 polymer ?
#
loop_
_entity_poly.entity_id
_entity_poly.type
_entity_poly.pdbx_seq_one_letter_code
_entity_poly.pdbx_strand_id
1 'polypeptide(L)' 'MVLSNNDGCVIARSYDAKDHVKMGAPYFQIKDLLRRKGIMAFSSNYAL' A
#
# COMPACT_ATOMS: atom_id res chain seq x y z
N MET A 1 -1.98 3.80 -3.54
CA MET A 1 -2.55 2.93 -2.47
C MET A 1 -2.36 3.61 -1.13
N VAL A 2 -3.18 3.28 -0.14
CA VAL A 2 -3.15 3.88 1.20
C VAL A 2 -2.76 2.83 2.24
N LEU A 3 -1.82 3.17 3.12
CA LEU A 3 -1.33 2.30 4.19
C LEU A 3 -1.88 2.76 5.55
N SER A 4 -2.16 1.79 6.43
CA SER A 4 -2.44 2.02 7.85
C SER A 4 -1.23 2.66 8.50
N ASN A 5 -1.47 3.72 9.27
CA ASN A 5 -0.41 4.44 9.97
C ASN A 5 0.22 3.62 11.10
N ASN A 6 -0.56 2.72 11.71
CA ASN A 6 -0.14 1.96 12.89
C ASN A 6 0.70 0.72 12.54
N ASP A 7 0.32 0.02 11.46
CA ASP A 7 0.89 -1.30 11.14
C ASP A 7 1.57 -1.35 9.76
N GLY A 8 1.50 -0.26 8.98
CA GLY A 8 2.03 -0.23 7.61
C GLY A 8 1.36 -1.20 6.65
N CYS A 9 0.19 -1.74 7.01
CA CYS A 9 -0.60 -2.64 6.19
C CYS A 9 -1.46 -1.88 5.17
N VAL A 10 -1.69 -2.48 4.00
CA VAL A 10 -2.49 -1.86 2.94
C VAL A 10 -3.97 -1.85 3.35
N ILE A 11 -4.55 -0.66 3.50
CA ILE A 11 -5.96 -0.45 3.86
C ILE A 11 -6.81 0.00 2.67
N ALA A 12 -6.19 0.59 1.66
CA ALA A 12 -6.89 0.92 0.41
C ALA A 12 -5.96 0.74 -0.78
N ARG A 13 -6.52 0.28 -1.90
CA ARG A 13 -5.78 0.00 -3.12
C ARG A 13 -6.62 0.38 -4.34
N SER A 14 -5.95 0.91 -5.35
CA SER A 14 -6.55 1.24 -6.65
C SER A 14 -6.86 -0.04 -7.43
N TYR A 15 -7.73 0.04 -8.45
CA TYR A 15 -8.08 -1.11 -9.27
C TYR A 15 -6.85 -1.77 -9.93
N ASP A 16 -5.91 -0.97 -10.42
CA ASP A 16 -4.66 -1.45 -11.03
C ASP A 16 -3.75 -2.20 -10.03
N ALA A 17 -3.76 -1.78 -8.77
CA ALA A 17 -3.01 -2.44 -7.70
C ALA A 17 -3.73 -3.69 -7.16
N LYS A 18 -4.98 -3.97 -7.58
CA LYS A 18 -5.81 -5.06 -7.04
C LYS A 18 -5.25 -6.45 -7.35
N ASP A 19 -4.66 -6.65 -8.52
CA ASP A 19 -4.00 -7.91 -8.88
C ASP A 19 -2.61 -8.07 -8.24
N HIS A 20 -1.99 -6.96 -7.87
CA HIS A 20 -0.61 -6.94 -7.40
C HIS A 20 -0.49 -6.95 -5.87
N VAL A 21 -1.48 -6.42 -5.16
CA VAL A 21 -1.36 -6.06 -3.73
C VAL A 21 -2.58 -6.49 -2.97
N LYS A 22 -2.54 -7.57 -2.20
CA LYS A 22 -3.70 -8.01 -1.40
C LYS A 22 -4.09 -6.97 -0.33
N MET A 23 -5.39 -6.86 -0.02
CA MET A 23 -5.88 -6.09 1.13
C MET A 23 -5.29 -6.66 2.42
N GLY A 24 -4.86 -5.80 3.33
CA GLY A 24 -4.22 -6.20 4.59
C GLY A 24 -2.79 -6.72 4.46
N ALA A 25 -2.22 -6.75 3.25
CA ALA A 25 -0.82 -7.14 3.08
C ALA A 25 0.11 -6.08 3.70
N PRO A 26 1.15 -6.50 4.44
CA PRO A 26 2.10 -5.56 5.02
C PRO A 26 3.02 -4.97 3.93
N TYR A 27 3.19 -3.65 3.94
CA TYR A 27 3.91 -2.92 2.90
C TYR A 27 5.35 -3.43 2.67
N PHE A 28 6.05 -3.83 3.74
CA PHE A 28 7.45 -4.25 3.63
C PHE A 28 7.66 -5.48 2.74
N GLN A 29 6.67 -6.37 2.62
CA GLN A 29 6.74 -7.55 1.77
C GLN A 29 6.51 -7.22 0.29
N ILE A 30 5.72 -6.20 0.02
CA ILE A 30 5.29 -5.81 -1.33
C ILE A 30 6.04 -4.59 -1.86
N LYS A 31 6.83 -3.87 -1.03
CA LYS A 31 7.53 -2.63 -1.41
C LYS A 31 8.35 -2.77 -2.69
N ASP A 32 9.02 -3.90 -2.88
CA ASP A 32 9.85 -4.17 -4.05
C ASP A 32 9.04 -4.45 -5.31
N LEU A 33 7.88 -5.09 -5.16
CA LEU A 33 6.93 -5.26 -6.26
C LEU A 33 6.34 -3.92 -6.69
N LEU A 34 5.93 -3.11 -5.70
CA LEU A 34 5.34 -1.79 -5.91
C LEU A 34 6.33 -0.85 -6.58
N ARG A 35 7.59 -0.84 -6.14
CA ARG A 35 8.67 -0.05 -6.76
C ARG A 35 8.90 -0.44 -8.21
N ARG A 36 8.92 -1.75 -8.51
CA ARG A 36 9.07 -2.26 -9.89
C ARG A 36 7.90 -1.91 -10.79
N LYS A 37 6.68 -1.86 -10.23
CA LYS A 37 5.46 -1.50 -10.96
C LYS A 37 5.20 0.01 -11.00
N GLY A 38 6.00 0.83 -10.32
CA GLY A 38 5.80 2.28 -10.21
C GLY A 38 4.56 2.66 -9.39
N ILE A 39 4.05 1.76 -8.55
CA ILE A 39 2.85 2.02 -7.75
C ILE A 39 3.26 2.78 -6.48
N MET A 40 2.74 4.00 -6.32
CA MET A 40 3.01 4.82 -5.15
C MET A 40 2.11 4.46 -3.96
N ALA A 41 2.74 4.30 -2.79
CA ALA A 41 2.08 4.17 -1.50
C ALA A 41 2.09 5.50 -0.77
N PHE A 42 0.94 5.84 -0.20
CA PHE A 42 0.79 6.94 0.73
C PHE A 42 0.41 6.33 2.08
N SER A 43 1.09 6.71 3.17
CA SER A 43 0.59 6.41 4.51
C SER A 43 -0.57 7.35 4.81
N SER A 44 -1.63 6.84 5.45
CA SER A 44 -2.67 7.67 6.05
C SER A 44 -2.09 8.38 7.29
N ASN A 45 -1.20 9.34 7.07
CA ASN A 45 -0.94 10.36 8.06
C ASN A 45 -2.00 11.45 7.84
N TYR A 46 -3.19 11.24 8.40
CA TYR A 46 -4.17 12.32 8.51
C TYR A 46 -3.57 13.30 9.52
N ALA A 47 -2.87 14.33 9.03
CA ALA A 47 -2.53 15.49 9.84
C ALA A 47 -3.86 16.18 10.16
N LEU A 48 -4.47 15.80 11.27
CA LEU A 48 -5.65 16.47 11.82
C LEU A 48 -5.22 17.79 12.45
#